data_AF-A0A7S3S1N3-F1
#
_entry.id   AF-A0A7S3S1N3-F1
#
_cell.length_a   1.000
_cell.length_b   1.000
_cell.length_c   1.000
_cell.angle_alpha   90.00
_cell.angle_beta   90.00
_cell.angle_gamma   90.00
#
_symmetry.space_group_name_H-M   'P 1'
#
loop_
_entity.id
_entity.type
_entity.pdbx_description
1 polymer ?
#
loop_
_entity_poly.entity_id
_entity_poly.type
_entity_poly.pdbx_seq_one_letter_code
_entity_poly.pdbx_strand_id
1 'polypeptide(L)'
;DVYDCPTWFAKLWHDQQGWLEEGLKKSTADWQVVVTHFPPTWGQDLWIRLSREYGIDLMITGHMHSQEFHHDDPSNFLHPTAWMVSGGGGGITSEGRPTMDGYDDQYGFFEMTLSKEMIEVQGISHGGMLRRIGFLYPRDRDVAHTYPDAVNHPAHKKAMDEHHAHHADHKHDGDKELLFKKLKL
;
A
#
# COMPACT_ATOMS: atom_id res chain seq x y z
N ASP A 1 34.82 13.09 -9.42
CA ASP A 1 35.74 12.17 -8.72
C ASP A 1 34.91 11.05 -8.07
N VAL A 2 35.43 9.83 -7.88
CA VAL A 2 34.72 8.78 -7.12
C VAL A 2 34.45 9.19 -5.67
N TYR A 3 35.26 10.11 -5.13
CA TYR A 3 35.03 10.71 -3.81
C TYR A 3 33.86 11.70 -3.78
N ASP A 4 33.40 12.22 -4.93
CA ASP A 4 32.22 13.09 -5.01
C ASP A 4 30.90 12.29 -5.05
N CYS A 5 30.98 10.98 -5.24
CA CYS A 5 29.82 10.10 -5.42
C CYS A 5 28.82 10.18 -4.24
N PRO A 6 29.25 10.06 -2.97
CA PRO A 6 28.32 10.20 -1.83
C PRO A 6 27.67 11.58 -1.76
N THR A 7 28.44 12.64 -2.01
CA THR A 7 27.93 14.03 -2.01
C THR A 7 26.92 14.25 -3.13
N TRP A 8 27.18 13.69 -4.31
CA TRP A 8 26.26 13.77 -5.44
C TRP A 8 24.93 13.09 -5.14
N PHE A 9 24.94 11.87 -4.59
CA PHE A 9 23.72 11.17 -4.20
C PHE A 9 22.97 11.88 -3.06
N ALA A 10 23.69 12.43 -2.07
CA ALA A 10 23.08 13.22 -1.00
C ALA A 10 22.38 14.48 -1.55
N LYS A 11 23.04 15.18 -2.49
CA LYS A 11 22.44 16.34 -3.16
C LYS A 11 21.23 15.92 -4.00
N LEU A 12 21.33 14.86 -4.79
CA LEU A 12 20.22 14.35 -5.58
C LEU A 12 19.03 13.99 -4.69
N TRP A 13 19.28 13.31 -3.56
CA TRP A 13 18.25 12.97 -2.60
C TRP A 13 17.58 14.21 -2.01
N HIS A 14 18.35 15.25 -1.68
CA HIS A 14 17.81 16.52 -1.19
C HIS A 14 16.95 17.21 -2.26
N ASP A 15 17.43 17.29 -3.50
CA ASP A 15 16.70 17.91 -4.60
C ASP A 15 15.40 17.14 -4.93
N GLN A 16 15.44 15.80 -4.85
CA GLN A 16 14.27 14.94 -5.06
C GLN A 16 13.20 15.09 -3.97
N GLN A 17 13.60 15.32 -2.72
CA GLN A 17 12.64 15.63 -1.65
C GLN A 17 11.89 16.93 -1.93
N GLY A 18 12.60 17.98 -2.33
CA GLY A 18 11.97 19.25 -2.71
C GLY A 18 11.06 19.10 -3.93
N TRP A 19 11.47 18.32 -4.92
CA TRP A 19 10.64 18.02 -6.09
C TRP A 19 9.35 17.26 -5.73
N LEU A 20 9.43 16.25 -4.85
CA LEU A 20 8.28 15.51 -4.37
C LEU A 20 7.31 16.42 -3.61
N GLU A 21 7.82 17.23 -2.68
CA GLU A 21 7.03 18.14 -1.86
C GLU A 21 6.27 19.19 -2.70
N GLU A 22 6.93 19.75 -3.71
CA GLU A 22 6.29 20.63 -4.69
C GLU A 22 5.15 19.94 -5.47
N GLY A 23 5.36 18.67 -5.85
CA GLY A 23 4.34 17.86 -6.51
C GLY A 23 3.13 17.59 -5.60
N LEU A 24 3.39 17.20 -4.35
CA LEU A 24 2.35 16.96 -3.35
C LEU A 24 1.51 18.22 -3.09
N LYS A 25 2.17 19.37 -2.93
CA LYS A 25 1.51 20.66 -2.68
C LYS A 25 0.60 21.12 -3.83
N LYS A 26 0.96 20.81 -5.07
CA LYS A 26 0.23 21.23 -6.28
C LYS A 26 -0.83 20.23 -6.72
N SER A 27 -0.85 19.03 -6.16
CA SER A 27 -1.73 17.96 -6.61
C SER A 27 -3.19 18.26 -6.31
N THR A 28 -4.04 18.09 -7.33
CA THR A 28 -5.50 18.12 -7.22
C THR A 28 -6.13 16.78 -7.60
N ALA A 29 -5.32 15.72 -7.77
CA ALA A 29 -5.82 14.36 -8.04
C ALA A 29 -6.74 13.92 -6.89
N ASP A 30 -7.63 12.93 -7.05
CA ASP A 30 -8.45 12.44 -5.92
C ASP A 30 -7.60 11.68 -4.89
N TRP A 31 -6.57 10.96 -5.34
CA TRP A 31 -5.63 10.19 -4.52
C TRP A 31 -4.20 10.73 -4.61
N GLN A 32 -3.47 10.71 -3.49
CA GLN A 32 -2.03 10.96 -3.41
C GLN A 32 -1.30 9.70 -2.99
N VAL A 33 -0.76 8.99 -3.99
CA VAL A 33 0.02 7.77 -3.81
C VAL A 33 1.49 8.07 -4.06
N VAL A 34 2.35 7.66 -3.12
CA VAL A 34 3.81 7.75 -3.28
C VAL A 34 4.39 6.37 -3.54
N VAL A 35 5.25 6.27 -4.56
CA VAL A 35 6.02 5.05 -4.85
C VAL A 35 7.49 5.35 -4.64
N THR A 36 8.16 4.56 -3.81
CA THR A 36 9.60 4.71 -3.53
C THR A 36 10.23 3.35 -3.29
N HIS A 37 11.56 3.25 -3.36
CA HIS A 37 12.22 1.96 -3.15
C HIS A 37 12.19 1.52 -1.68
N PHE A 38 12.61 2.40 -0.77
CA PHE A 38 12.72 2.07 0.66
C PHE A 38 11.40 2.31 1.41
N PRO A 39 11.01 1.41 2.34
CA PRO A 39 9.86 1.61 3.21
C PRO A 39 9.94 2.90 4.03
N PRO A 40 8.80 3.45 4.49
CA PRO A 40 8.78 4.70 5.24
C PRO A 40 9.41 4.61 6.63
N THR A 41 9.78 3.42 7.09
CA THR A 41 10.64 3.25 8.27
C THR A 41 12.04 3.84 8.06
N TRP A 42 12.48 4.01 6.81
CA TRP A 42 13.65 4.82 6.45
C TRP A 42 13.23 6.26 6.15
N GLY A 43 13.79 7.22 6.90
CA GLY A 43 13.39 8.63 6.80
C GLY A 43 12.03 8.90 7.44
N GLN A 44 11.72 8.19 8.52
CA GLN A 44 10.41 8.21 9.19
C GLN A 44 9.86 9.61 9.44
N ASP A 45 10.68 10.54 9.96
CA ASP A 45 10.26 11.92 10.24
C ASP A 45 9.81 12.68 8.99
N LEU A 46 10.49 12.48 7.87
CA LEU A 46 10.13 13.09 6.58
C LEU A 46 8.75 12.59 6.14
N TRP A 47 8.55 11.28 6.17
CA TRP A 47 7.29 10.67 5.71
C TRP A 47 6.13 11.05 6.63
N ILE A 48 6.33 11.06 7.95
CA ILE A 48 5.33 11.56 8.90
C ILE A 48 4.93 12.99 8.56
N ARG A 49 5.91 13.87 8.32
CA ARG A 49 5.63 15.27 7.97
C ARG A 49 4.85 15.38 6.67
N LEU A 50 5.36 14.79 5.59
CA LEU A 50 4.74 14.89 4.27
C LEU A 50 3.32 14.28 4.24
N SER A 51 3.13 13.13 4.89
CA SER A 51 1.82 12.49 4.99
C SER A 51 0.80 13.33 5.75
N ARG A 52 1.22 14.03 6.81
CA ARG A 52 0.34 14.91 7.59
C ARG A 52 0.04 16.23 6.89
N GLU A 53 1.06 16.84 6.27
CA GLU A 53 0.92 18.16 5.63
C GLU A 53 0.18 18.10 4.29
N TYR A 54 0.35 17.00 3.53
CA TYR A 54 -0.18 16.90 2.18
C TYR A 54 -1.20 15.78 1.98
N GLY A 55 -1.55 15.04 3.04
CA GLY A 55 -2.59 14.01 2.96
C GLY A 55 -2.23 12.85 2.03
N ILE A 56 -1.02 12.30 2.12
CA ILE A 56 -0.66 11.08 1.37
C ILE A 56 -1.59 9.95 1.82
N ASP A 57 -2.27 9.30 0.87
CA ASP A 57 -3.22 8.23 1.17
C ASP A 57 -2.52 6.87 1.30
N LEU A 58 -1.59 6.60 0.37
CA LEU A 58 -0.90 5.31 0.28
C LEU A 58 0.58 5.49 -0.10
N MET A 59 1.45 4.74 0.58
CA MET A 59 2.85 4.55 0.18
C MET A 59 3.10 3.12 -0.30
N ILE A 60 3.69 2.99 -1.48
CA ILE A 60 4.05 1.71 -2.09
C ILE A 60 5.56 1.61 -2.14
N THR A 61 6.11 0.59 -1.49
CA THR A 61 7.55 0.44 -1.34
C THR A 61 8.03 -0.96 -1.69
N GLY A 62 9.34 -1.16 -1.74
CA GLY A 62 9.97 -2.46 -1.93
C GLY A 62 11.13 -2.60 -0.95
N HIS A 63 12.32 -2.86 -1.47
CA HIS A 63 13.59 -3.03 -0.74
C HIS A 63 13.64 -4.26 0.16
N MET A 64 12.72 -4.38 1.11
CA MET A 64 12.57 -5.57 1.95
C MET A 64 11.99 -6.70 1.09
N HIS A 65 12.66 -7.84 1.03
CA HIS A 65 12.27 -8.95 0.17
C HIS A 65 11.13 -9.81 0.77
N SER A 66 10.04 -9.15 1.13
CA SER A 66 8.81 -9.70 1.69
C SER A 66 7.60 -8.92 1.17
N GLN A 67 6.40 -9.34 1.60
CA GLN A 67 5.14 -8.64 1.40
C GLN A 67 4.61 -8.17 2.76
N GLU A 68 4.32 -6.88 2.89
CA GLU A 68 3.73 -6.32 4.11
C GLU A 68 2.69 -5.27 3.75
N PHE A 69 1.61 -5.20 4.54
CA PHE A 69 0.56 -4.20 4.39
C PHE A 69 0.19 -3.64 5.76
N HIS A 70 0.35 -2.32 5.91
CA HIS A 70 0.14 -1.58 7.14
C HIS A 70 -0.93 -0.51 6.87
N HIS A 71 -2.06 -0.60 7.58
CA HIS A 71 -3.23 0.26 7.39
C HIS A 71 -3.82 0.67 8.75
N ASP A 72 -4.91 0.04 9.18
CA ASP A 72 -5.59 0.34 10.45
C ASP A 72 -4.97 -0.37 11.66
N ASP A 73 -3.81 -1.00 11.50
CA ASP A 73 -3.14 -1.67 12.60
C ASP A 73 -2.47 -0.67 13.56
N PRO A 74 -2.40 -0.96 14.87
CA PRO A 74 -1.78 -0.07 15.85
C PRO A 74 -0.29 0.20 15.63
N SER A 75 0.39 -0.63 14.84
CA SER A 75 1.81 -0.46 14.48
C SER A 75 2.04 0.54 13.35
N ASN A 76 0.98 0.96 12.63
CA ASN A 76 1.11 1.92 11.55
C ASN A 76 1.35 3.35 12.08
N PHE A 77 2.62 3.71 12.20
CA PHE A 77 3.04 5.05 12.63
C PHE A 77 2.67 6.18 11.65
N LEU A 78 2.28 5.85 10.41
CA LEU A 78 1.82 6.81 9.41
C LEU A 78 0.29 6.99 9.40
N HIS A 79 -0.45 6.25 10.24
CA HIS A 79 -1.90 6.31 10.27
C HIS A 79 -2.40 7.78 10.30
N PRO A 80 -3.37 8.15 9.44
CA PRO A 80 -4.18 7.27 8.58
C PRO A 80 -3.62 7.00 7.16
N THR A 81 -2.34 7.30 6.88
CA THR A 81 -1.72 6.89 5.60
C THR A 81 -1.41 5.40 5.67
N ALA A 82 -1.91 4.64 4.70
CA ALA A 82 -1.50 3.25 4.54
C ALA A 82 -0.11 3.18 3.91
N TRP A 83 0.61 2.10 4.18
CA TRP A 83 1.83 1.80 3.45
C TRP A 83 2.02 0.30 3.27
N MET A 84 2.68 -0.07 2.19
CA MET A 84 2.95 -1.46 1.87
C MET A 84 4.38 -1.68 1.38
N VAL A 85 4.87 -2.88 1.64
CA VAL A 85 6.11 -3.42 1.12
C VAL A 85 5.74 -4.48 0.08
N SER A 86 6.10 -4.25 -1.17
CA SER A 86 5.96 -5.17 -2.31
C SER A 86 7.34 -5.52 -2.87
N GLY A 87 8.26 -5.96 -2.00
CA GLY A 87 9.65 -6.23 -2.38
C GLY A 87 9.97 -7.70 -2.65
N GLY A 88 9.08 -8.61 -2.27
CA GLY A 88 9.18 -10.05 -2.56
C GLY A 88 8.82 -10.44 -4.00
N GLY A 89 9.31 -9.73 -5.02
CA GLY A 89 9.01 -10.02 -6.43
C GLY A 89 9.75 -11.23 -7.01
N GLY A 90 10.67 -11.85 -6.26
CA GLY A 90 11.42 -13.04 -6.69
C GLY A 90 12.72 -12.79 -7.45
N GLY A 91 13.15 -11.53 -7.61
CA GLY A 91 14.43 -11.18 -8.24
C GLY A 91 15.67 -11.45 -7.38
N ILE A 92 15.50 -11.41 -6.05
CA ILE A 92 16.54 -11.70 -5.03
C ILE A 92 15.90 -12.59 -3.95
N THR A 93 16.74 -13.22 -3.11
CA THR A 93 16.31 -14.05 -1.98
C THR A 93 15.44 -13.27 -0.99
N SER A 94 14.32 -13.87 -0.60
CA SER A 94 13.41 -13.37 0.42
C SER A 94 14.06 -13.19 1.79
N GLU A 95 13.48 -12.30 2.61
CA GLU A 95 13.96 -12.03 3.98
C GLU A 95 13.85 -13.26 4.89
N GLY A 96 12.74 -13.97 4.75
CA GLY A 96 12.44 -15.22 5.44
C GLY A 96 12.49 -16.42 4.50
N ARG A 97 12.37 -17.62 5.08
CA ARG A 97 12.29 -18.85 4.29
C ARG A 97 10.90 -18.96 3.64
N PRO A 98 10.80 -19.00 2.30
CA PRO A 98 9.52 -19.21 1.64
C PRO A 98 9.09 -20.67 1.77
N THR A 99 7.79 -20.89 1.87
CA THR A 99 7.15 -22.19 1.73
C THR A 99 6.93 -22.50 0.25
N MET A 100 6.90 -23.78 -0.09
CA MET A 100 6.77 -24.22 -1.49
C MET A 100 5.37 -23.96 -2.06
N ASP A 101 4.36 -23.87 -1.20
CA ASP A 101 2.96 -23.66 -1.56
C ASP A 101 2.56 -22.17 -1.56
N GLY A 102 3.45 -21.27 -1.14
CA GLY A 102 3.14 -19.84 -1.01
C GLY A 102 2.20 -19.49 0.14
N TYR A 103 2.04 -20.37 1.13
CA TYR A 103 1.34 -20.03 2.37
C TYR A 103 2.23 -19.18 3.32
N ASP A 104 2.78 -18.10 2.78
CA ASP A 104 3.64 -17.14 3.46
C ASP A 104 3.48 -15.75 2.83
N ASP A 105 4.12 -14.76 3.45
CA ASP A 105 4.15 -13.38 2.97
C ASP A 105 5.56 -13.01 2.44
N GLN A 106 6.27 -13.98 1.82
CA GLN A 106 7.60 -13.80 1.25
C GLN A 106 7.51 -13.35 -0.21
N TYR A 107 7.24 -14.28 -1.13
CA TYR A 107 7.13 -13.94 -2.55
C TYR A 107 5.68 -13.73 -2.97
N GLY A 108 5.44 -12.71 -3.80
CA GLY A 108 4.10 -12.34 -4.23
C GLY A 108 4.05 -10.97 -4.90
N PHE A 109 2.83 -10.44 -5.00
CA PHE A 109 2.54 -9.10 -5.51
C PHE A 109 1.28 -8.55 -4.85
N PHE A 110 1.06 -7.25 -4.99
CA PHE A 110 -0.20 -6.61 -4.65
C PHE A 110 -0.97 -6.28 -5.92
N GLU A 111 -2.26 -6.62 -5.92
CA GLU A 111 -3.25 -6.12 -6.87
C GLU A 111 -4.01 -4.98 -6.22
N MET A 112 -4.30 -3.91 -6.98
CA MET A 112 -5.09 -2.80 -6.50
C MET A 112 -6.19 -2.45 -7.49
N THR A 113 -7.41 -2.27 -6.98
CA THR A 113 -8.55 -1.76 -7.74
C THR A 113 -8.95 -0.40 -7.18
N LEU A 114 -8.93 0.64 -8.02
CA LEU A 114 -9.10 2.03 -7.60
C LEU A 114 -10.41 2.61 -8.13
N SER A 115 -11.16 3.29 -7.26
CA SER A 115 -12.25 4.21 -7.62
C SER A 115 -12.00 5.59 -7.00
N LYS A 116 -12.94 6.54 -7.11
CA LYS A 116 -12.82 7.83 -6.40
C LYS A 116 -13.07 7.69 -4.90
N GLU A 117 -13.80 6.66 -4.51
CA GLU A 117 -14.29 6.46 -3.16
C GLU A 117 -13.37 5.54 -2.35
N MET A 118 -12.66 4.63 -3.00
CA MET A 118 -11.92 3.59 -2.31
C MET A 118 -10.78 2.99 -3.18
N ILE A 119 -9.71 2.54 -2.52
CA ILE A 119 -8.70 1.64 -3.10
C ILE A 119 -8.82 0.30 -2.40
N GLU A 120 -9.15 -0.74 -3.15
CA GLU A 120 -9.04 -2.12 -2.69
C GLU A 120 -7.62 -2.60 -2.94
N VAL A 121 -6.98 -3.19 -1.93
CA VAL A 121 -5.64 -3.75 -1.97
C VAL A 121 -5.71 -5.23 -1.66
N GLN A 122 -5.20 -6.08 -2.54
CA GLN A 122 -5.12 -7.52 -2.37
C GLN A 122 -3.66 -7.98 -2.44
N GLY A 123 -3.14 -8.56 -1.36
CA GLY A 123 -1.81 -9.19 -1.36
C GLY A 123 -1.92 -10.65 -1.78
N ILE A 124 -1.25 -11.04 -2.86
CA ILE A 124 -1.31 -12.38 -3.43
C ILE A 124 0.10 -12.99 -3.40
N SER A 125 0.23 -14.17 -2.80
CA SER A 125 1.50 -14.91 -2.76
C SER A 125 1.86 -15.52 -4.11
N HIS A 126 3.11 -15.97 -4.26
CA HIS A 126 3.59 -16.68 -5.44
C HIS A 126 2.85 -18.00 -5.72
N GLY A 127 2.22 -18.59 -4.68
CA GLY A 127 1.33 -19.75 -4.83
C GLY A 127 -0.08 -19.42 -5.32
N GLY A 128 -0.37 -18.14 -5.58
CA GLY A 128 -1.69 -17.65 -6.01
C GLY A 128 -2.69 -17.50 -4.86
N MET A 129 -2.24 -17.53 -3.60
CA MET A 129 -3.13 -17.43 -2.44
C MET A 129 -3.31 -15.96 -2.03
N LEU A 130 -4.55 -15.54 -1.78
CA LEU A 130 -4.85 -14.27 -1.13
C LEU A 130 -4.33 -14.29 0.32
N ARG A 131 -3.46 -13.34 0.64
CA ARG A 131 -2.77 -13.19 1.94
C ARG A 131 -3.29 -12.01 2.73
N ARG A 132 -3.66 -10.94 2.03
CA ARG A 132 -4.12 -9.67 2.61
C ARG A 132 -5.26 -9.10 1.76
N ILE A 133 -6.21 -8.47 2.43
CA ILE A 133 -7.20 -7.60 1.81
C ILE A 133 -7.32 -6.33 2.65
N GLY A 134 -7.42 -5.18 1.98
CA GLY A 134 -7.54 -3.88 2.62
C GLY A 134 -8.34 -2.91 1.77
N PHE A 135 -9.02 -1.99 2.42
CA PHE A 135 -9.85 -0.98 1.77
C PHE A 135 -9.43 0.39 2.29
N LEU A 136 -8.81 1.20 1.45
CA LEU A 136 -8.36 2.54 1.78
C LEU A 136 -9.41 3.55 1.34
N TYR A 137 -9.60 4.61 2.10
CA TYR A 137 -10.52 5.70 1.76
C TYR A 137 -9.75 7.02 1.59
N PRO A 138 -10.19 7.92 0.70
CA PRO A 138 -9.52 9.19 0.48
C PRO A 138 -9.46 10.00 1.77
N ARG A 139 -8.34 10.67 1.99
CA ARG A 139 -8.18 11.60 3.11
C ARG A 139 -8.79 12.96 2.81
N ASP A 140 -9.47 13.53 3.80
CA ASP A 140 -9.93 14.93 3.78
C ASP A 140 -8.74 15.90 3.84
N ARG A 141 -8.48 16.59 2.73
CA ARG A 141 -7.27 17.41 2.56
C ARG A 141 -7.21 18.70 3.39
N ASP A 142 -8.36 19.16 3.85
CA ASP A 142 -8.49 20.43 4.58
C ASP A 142 -8.51 20.25 6.10
N VAL A 143 -8.32 19.02 6.60
CA VAL A 143 -8.39 18.71 8.03
C VAL A 143 -7.02 18.27 8.53
N ALA A 144 -6.53 18.91 9.60
CA ALA A 144 -5.36 18.41 10.32
C ALA A 144 -5.73 17.05 10.93
N HIS A 145 -5.25 15.96 10.32
CA HIS A 145 -5.61 14.61 10.74
C HIS A 145 -4.98 14.28 12.09
N THR A 146 -5.82 14.19 13.12
CA THR A 146 -5.44 13.62 14.40
C THR A 146 -5.87 12.16 14.44
N TYR A 147 -5.14 11.34 15.21
CA TYR A 147 -5.28 9.89 15.26
C TYR A 147 -6.72 9.31 15.42
N PRO A 148 -7.73 9.98 16.03
CA PRO A 148 -9.06 9.38 16.23
C PRO A 148 -9.98 9.34 14.99
N ASP A 149 -9.64 10.00 13.88
CA ASP A 149 -10.64 10.35 12.85
C ASP A 149 -10.96 9.20 11.85
N ALA A 150 -10.07 8.22 11.65
CA ALA A 150 -10.23 7.19 10.61
C ALA A 150 -11.24 6.08 10.95
N VAL A 151 -11.31 5.65 12.21
CA VAL A 151 -12.15 4.50 12.63
C VAL A 151 -13.65 4.82 12.54
N ASN A 152 -14.02 6.11 12.57
CA ASN A 152 -15.41 6.55 12.53
C ASN A 152 -15.87 7.03 11.15
N HIS A 153 -15.05 6.87 10.10
CA HIS A 153 -15.41 7.40 8.78
C HIS A 153 -16.60 6.62 8.17
N PRO A 154 -17.70 7.29 7.74
CA PRO A 154 -18.90 6.64 7.22
C PRO A 154 -18.64 5.71 6.03
N ALA A 155 -17.63 6.00 5.21
CA ALA A 155 -17.24 5.15 4.08
C ALA A 155 -16.66 3.80 4.52
N HIS A 156 -15.91 3.77 5.64
CA HIS A 156 -15.36 2.54 6.21
C HIS A 156 -16.48 1.57 6.61
N LYS A 157 -17.50 2.08 7.30
CA LYS A 157 -18.66 1.27 7.70
C LYS A 157 -19.41 0.71 6.49
N LYS A 158 -19.64 1.53 5.47
CA LYS A 158 -20.37 1.12 4.27
C LYS A 158 -19.65 0.01 3.50
N ALA A 159 -18.34 0.11 3.29
CA ALA A 159 -17.63 -0.92 2.54
C ALA A 159 -17.37 -2.20 3.34
N MET A 160 -17.27 -2.14 4.69
CA MET A 160 -17.32 -3.37 5.51
C MET A 160 -18.64 -4.12 5.35
N ASP A 161 -19.76 -3.41 5.29
CA ASP A 161 -21.08 -4.00 5.09
C ASP A 161 -21.21 -4.61 3.67
N GLU A 162 -20.67 -3.96 2.64
CA GLU A 162 -20.64 -4.47 1.26
C GLU A 162 -19.70 -5.69 1.10
N HIS A 163 -18.54 -5.69 1.76
CA HIS A 163 -17.61 -6.83 1.78
C HIS A 163 -18.23 -8.07 2.48
N HIS A 164 -18.89 -7.89 3.63
CA HIS A 164 -19.60 -8.99 4.29
C HIS A 164 -20.72 -9.56 3.41
N ALA A 165 -21.40 -8.72 2.63
CA ALA A 165 -22.41 -9.18 1.66
C ALA A 165 -21.76 -10.00 0.52
N HIS A 166 -20.61 -9.57 0.01
CA HIS A 166 -19.91 -10.26 -1.08
C HIS A 166 -19.26 -11.59 -0.65
N HIS A 167 -18.88 -11.73 0.63
CA HIS A 167 -18.35 -12.99 1.18
C HIS A 167 -19.42 -13.94 1.71
N ALA A 168 -20.64 -13.47 1.97
CA ALA A 168 -21.77 -14.33 2.34
C ALA A 168 -22.21 -15.27 1.19
N ASP A 169 -21.94 -14.88 -0.06
CA ASP A 169 -22.22 -15.68 -1.26
C ASP A 169 -21.14 -16.74 -1.58
N HIS A 170 -19.97 -16.67 -0.92
CA HIS A 170 -18.93 -17.69 -1.01
C HIS A 170 -18.94 -18.62 0.21
N LYS A 171 -20.07 -19.30 0.44
CA LYS A 171 -20.06 -20.46 1.34
C LYS A 171 -19.44 -21.66 0.61
N HIS A 172 -18.48 -22.28 1.31
CA HIS A 172 -17.85 -23.57 1.04
C HIS A 172 -18.65 -24.47 0.09
N ASP A 173 -18.08 -24.73 -1.08
CA ASP A 173 -18.18 -26.06 -1.66
C ASP A 173 -16.84 -26.45 -2.28
N GLY A 174 -16.38 -27.64 -1.90
CA GLY A 174 -15.16 -28.22 -2.41
C GLY A 174 -15.33 -28.70 -3.84
N ASP A 175 -14.22 -28.69 -4.57
CA ASP A 175 -13.98 -29.42 -5.81
C ASP A 175 -14.74 -28.98 -7.09
N LYS A 176 -13.93 -28.68 -8.11
CA LYS A 176 -14.21 -28.74 -9.56
C LYS A 176 -15.09 -27.64 -10.17
N GLU A 177 -14.47 -26.65 -10.79
CA GLU A 177 -14.31 -26.60 -12.25
C GLU A 177 -13.71 -25.26 -12.70
N LEU A 178 -12.77 -25.34 -13.62
CA LEU A 178 -12.30 -24.27 -14.47
C LEU A 178 -13.49 -23.59 -15.16
N LEU A 179 -13.69 -22.28 -15.00
CA LEU A 179 -14.61 -21.53 -15.87
C LEU A 179 -14.11 -20.13 -16.20
N PHE A 180 -13.28 -20.08 -17.23
CA PHE A 180 -13.17 -18.94 -18.15
C PHE A 180 -14.55 -18.63 -18.75
N LYS A 181 -15.09 -17.42 -18.53
CA LYS A 181 -16.06 -16.75 -19.43
C LYS A 181 -15.76 -15.25 -19.44
N LYS A 182 -15.03 -14.77 -20.46
CA LYS A 182 -15.56 -14.06 -21.64
C LYS A 182 -16.41 -12.83 -21.30
N LEU A 183 -15.75 -11.68 -21.14
CA LEU A 183 -16.33 -10.38 -21.48
C LEU A 183 -16.26 -10.23 -23.00
N LYS A 184 -17.43 -10.13 -23.64
CA LYS A 184 -17.58 -9.56 -24.98
C LYS A 184 -17.99 -8.09 -24.81
N LEU A 185 -17.35 -7.24 -25.61
CA LEU A 185 -17.76 -5.87 -25.93
C LEU A 185 -19.25 -5.79 -26.30
#